data_AF-A0A4S4LKP1-F1
#
_entry.id   AF-A0A4S4LKP1-F1
#
_cell.length_a   1.000
_cell.length_b   1.000
_cell.length_c   1.000
_cell.angle_alpha   90.00
_cell.angle_beta   90.00
_cell.angle_gamma   90.00
#
_symmetry.space_group_name_H-M   'P 1'
#
loop_
_entity.id
_entity.type
_entity.pdbx_description
1 polymer ?
#
loop_
_entity_poly.entity_id
_entity_poly.type
_entity_poly.pdbx_seq_one_letter_code
_entity_poly.pdbx_strand_id
1 'polypeptide(L)'
;MDELAEKFLKTYQVWHHRRLLLQRGVFGDSPAAELAFIAQALASDVKNYHTWAYRQWVLAHFNQDALWAGELRYVEDMLEEDIRNNSAWNHRFFVVFASGIRNEEKDRADVVRRELTFVKEKIALAPNNASAWNYLHGVLEHSETPFAMLEQFVLPFTSSSPTIRGEGKEESVVDLENPRPSPGADLPCPAAIEFLADIHEAAGGDEIPKAVSLWKSLADRYDTTRKRYWEYRISDIHYPVRAD
;
A
#
# COMPACT_ATOMS: atom_id res chain seq x y z
N MET A 1 29.90 -13.04 10.24
CA MET A 1 29.14 -12.58 9.04
C MET A 1 28.18 -11.46 9.38
N ASP A 2 27.59 -11.49 10.58
CA ASP A 2 26.70 -10.44 11.08
C ASP A 2 27.37 -9.06 11.05
N GLU A 3 28.58 -8.93 11.60
CA GLU A 3 29.37 -7.69 11.56
C GLU A 3 29.59 -7.12 10.14
N LEU A 4 29.82 -8.00 9.15
CA LEU A 4 30.02 -7.58 7.76
C LEU A 4 28.71 -7.13 7.13
N ALA A 5 27.60 -7.80 7.44
CA ALA A 5 26.27 -7.41 6.96
C ALA A 5 25.84 -6.08 7.58
N GLU A 6 26.06 -5.86 8.88
CA GLU A 6 25.80 -4.59 9.55
C GLU A 6 26.68 -3.45 9.03
N LYS A 7 27.97 -3.71 8.80
CA LYS A 7 28.90 -2.68 8.30
C LYS A 7 28.69 -2.35 6.82
N PHE A 8 28.23 -3.32 6.03
CA PHE A 8 28.09 -3.21 4.57
C PHE A 8 26.68 -3.59 4.09
N LEU A 9 25.66 -3.03 4.75
CA LEU A 9 24.23 -3.28 4.48
C LEU A 9 23.81 -3.00 3.03
N LYS A 10 24.56 -2.18 2.29
CA LYS A 10 24.23 -1.73 0.93
C LYS A 10 25.09 -2.40 -0.14
N THR A 11 25.44 -3.67 0.07
CA THR A 11 26.35 -4.42 -0.81
C THR A 11 25.75 -5.76 -1.21
N TYR A 12 25.53 -5.96 -2.51
CA TYR A 12 24.99 -7.20 -3.07
C TYR A 12 25.77 -8.44 -2.63
N GLN A 13 27.10 -8.35 -2.61
CA GLN A 13 28.00 -9.45 -2.32
C GLN A 13 27.80 -9.99 -0.91
N VAL A 14 27.55 -9.12 0.07
CA VAL A 14 27.40 -9.53 1.48
C VAL A 14 26.09 -10.28 1.67
N TRP A 15 24.98 -9.78 1.12
CA TRP A 15 23.68 -10.45 1.18
C TRP A 15 23.65 -11.75 0.37
N HIS A 16 24.28 -11.77 -0.80
CA HIS A 16 24.40 -12.99 -1.59
C HIS A 16 25.26 -14.04 -0.89
N HIS A 17 26.40 -13.64 -0.31
CA HIS A 17 27.24 -14.57 0.43
C HIS A 17 26.53 -15.11 1.68
N ARG A 18 25.84 -14.26 2.43
CA ARG A 18 25.02 -14.66 3.58
C ARG A 18 23.95 -15.67 3.19
N ARG A 19 23.25 -15.45 2.06
CA ARG A 19 22.31 -16.42 1.48
C ARG A 19 22.96 -17.79 1.26
N LEU A 20 24.13 -17.83 0.62
CA LEU A 20 24.83 -19.09 0.35
C LEU A 20 25.23 -19.81 1.64
N LEU A 21 25.68 -19.07 2.66
CA LEU A 21 26.05 -19.65 3.95
C LEU A 21 24.84 -20.24 4.69
N LEU A 22 23.69 -19.57 4.66
CA LEU A 22 22.46 -20.08 5.25
C LEU A 22 22.00 -21.37 4.55
N GLN A 23 22.07 -21.44 3.22
CA GLN A 23 21.74 -22.65 2.45
C GLN A 23 22.68 -23.83 2.74
N ARG A 24 23.89 -23.56 3.23
CA ARG A 24 24.87 -24.58 3.62
C ARG A 24 24.77 -24.97 5.09
N GLY A 25 23.81 -24.43 5.84
CA GLY A 25 23.63 -24.71 7.26
C GLY A 25 24.70 -24.10 8.17
N VAL A 26 25.47 -23.11 7.68
CA VAL A 26 26.58 -22.51 8.44
C VAL A 26 26.10 -21.77 9.69
N PHE A 27 24.88 -21.22 9.64
CA PHE A 27 24.25 -20.53 10.77
C PHE A 27 23.38 -21.45 11.65
N GLY A 28 23.46 -22.77 11.44
CA GLY A 28 22.59 -23.76 12.08
C GLY A 28 21.21 -23.86 11.45
N ASP A 29 20.40 -24.81 11.92
CA ASP A 29 19.09 -25.17 11.35
C ASP A 29 17.93 -24.29 11.87
N SER A 30 18.17 -22.99 12.12
CA SER A 30 17.10 -22.08 12.56
C SER A 30 16.94 -20.86 11.65
N PRO A 31 16.07 -20.95 10.63
CA PRO A 31 15.65 -19.79 9.85
C PRO A 31 14.98 -18.69 10.70
N ALA A 32 14.48 -19.03 11.89
CA ALA A 32 13.90 -18.06 12.82
C ALA A 32 14.96 -17.11 13.41
N ALA A 33 16.16 -17.62 13.71
CA ALA A 33 17.29 -16.77 14.13
C ALA A 33 17.68 -15.79 13.01
N GLU A 34 17.55 -16.20 11.77
CA GLU A 34 17.83 -15.35 10.62
C GLU A 34 16.82 -14.20 10.49
N LEU A 35 15.53 -14.44 10.74
CA LEU A 35 14.52 -13.37 10.78
C LEU A 35 14.78 -12.35 11.90
N ALA A 36 15.33 -12.80 13.04
CA ALA A 36 15.72 -11.92 14.14
C ALA A 36 16.93 -11.06 13.78
N PHE A 37 17.94 -11.61 13.09
CA PHE A 37 19.06 -10.85 12.55
C PHE A 37 18.58 -9.79 11.54
N ILE A 38 17.69 -10.17 10.62
CA ILE A 38 17.11 -9.26 9.64
C ILE A 38 16.37 -8.10 10.31
N ALA A 39 15.61 -8.36 11.38
CA ALA A 39 14.91 -7.32 12.12
C ALA A 39 15.88 -6.31 12.74
N GLN A 40 17.02 -6.76 13.27
CA GLN A 40 18.08 -5.88 13.79
C GLN A 40 18.72 -5.04 12.68
N ALA A 41 18.96 -5.64 11.50
CA ALA A 41 19.46 -4.92 10.34
C ALA A 41 18.46 -3.84 9.86
N LEU A 42 17.16 -4.15 9.84
CA LEU A 42 16.10 -3.19 9.49
C LEU A 42 15.95 -2.09 10.54
N ALA A 43 16.17 -2.36 11.82
CA ALA A 43 16.18 -1.32 12.84
C ALA A 43 17.26 -0.24 12.58
N SER A 44 18.34 -0.58 11.87
CA SER A 44 19.38 0.36 11.46
C SER A 44 19.07 1.11 10.16
N ASP A 45 18.38 0.46 9.21
CA ASP A 45 17.95 1.05 7.94
C ASP A 45 16.62 0.40 7.49
N VAL A 46 15.50 0.98 7.96
CA VAL A 46 14.14 0.41 7.81
C VAL A 46 13.67 0.30 6.36
N LYS A 47 14.38 0.93 5.41
CA LYS A 47 14.07 0.94 3.97
C LYS A 47 15.17 0.23 3.15
N ASN A 48 16.06 -0.53 3.78
CA ASN A 48 17.12 -1.24 3.08
C ASN A 48 16.57 -2.30 2.12
N TYR A 49 16.73 -2.07 0.82
CA TYR A 49 16.19 -2.92 -0.22
C TYR A 49 16.75 -4.36 -0.17
N HIS A 50 18.05 -4.51 0.08
CA HIS A 50 18.66 -5.84 0.14
C HIS A 50 18.14 -6.65 1.32
N THR A 51 17.98 -6.02 2.48
CA THR A 51 17.47 -6.66 3.69
C THR A 51 16.02 -7.12 3.50
N TRP A 52 15.15 -6.29 2.91
CA TRP A 52 13.78 -6.67 2.59
C TRP A 52 13.71 -7.82 1.57
N ALA A 53 14.46 -7.73 0.47
CA ALA A 53 14.52 -8.80 -0.52
C ALA A 53 15.04 -10.11 0.07
N TYR A 54 16.03 -10.03 0.96
CA TYR A 54 16.57 -11.17 1.66
C TYR A 54 15.56 -11.77 2.66
N ARG A 55 14.80 -10.94 3.38
CA ARG A 55 13.69 -11.38 4.25
C ARG A 55 12.63 -12.17 3.49
N GLN A 56 12.16 -11.64 2.36
CA GLN A 56 11.22 -12.33 1.49
C GLN A 56 11.78 -13.66 0.98
N TRP A 57 13.06 -13.68 0.61
CA TRP A 57 13.73 -14.92 0.22
C TRP A 57 13.78 -15.94 1.35
N VAL A 58 14.14 -15.57 2.58
CA VAL A 58 14.17 -16.49 3.74
C VAL A 58 12.77 -17.09 3.95
N LEU A 59 11.74 -16.26 4.02
CA LEU A 59 10.36 -16.71 4.20
C LEU A 59 9.91 -17.66 3.09
N ALA A 60 10.12 -17.30 1.82
CA ALA A 60 9.71 -18.10 0.67
C ALA A 60 10.54 -19.38 0.50
N HIS A 61 11.83 -19.36 0.82
CA HIS A 61 12.73 -20.50 0.63
C HIS A 61 12.47 -21.61 1.64
N PHE A 62 12.32 -21.26 2.91
CA PHE A 62 12.04 -22.24 3.96
C PHE A 62 10.56 -22.58 4.04
N ASN A 63 9.68 -21.60 3.80
CA ASN A 63 8.22 -21.74 3.72
C ASN A 63 7.60 -22.58 4.87
N GLN A 64 8.07 -22.35 6.09
CA GLN A 64 7.58 -23.02 7.29
C GLN A 64 6.54 -22.14 7.98
N ASP A 65 5.42 -22.70 8.42
CA ASP A 65 4.34 -21.95 9.09
C ASP A 65 4.83 -21.14 10.29
N ALA A 66 5.82 -21.66 11.04
CA ALA A 66 6.41 -20.98 12.18
C ALA A 66 7.17 -19.68 11.82
N LEU A 67 7.65 -19.53 10.58
CA LEU A 67 8.33 -18.33 10.11
C LEU A 67 7.34 -17.26 9.65
N TRP A 68 6.20 -17.68 9.13
CA TRP A 68 5.10 -16.80 8.75
C TRP A 68 4.29 -16.35 9.97
N ALA A 69 4.30 -17.15 11.05
CA ALA A 69 3.67 -16.81 12.32
C ALA A 69 4.24 -15.50 12.88
N GLY A 70 3.42 -14.46 12.90
CA GLY A 70 3.79 -13.12 13.38
C GLY A 70 4.34 -12.19 12.31
N GLU A 71 4.49 -12.63 11.05
CA GLU A 71 5.04 -11.78 10.00
C GLU A 71 4.12 -10.60 9.66
N LEU A 72 2.81 -10.83 9.66
CA LEU A 72 1.83 -9.75 9.44
C LEU A 72 1.88 -8.72 10.58
N ARG A 73 2.00 -9.19 11.83
CA ARG A 73 2.17 -8.34 13.01
C ARG A 73 3.46 -7.52 12.94
N TYR A 74 4.57 -8.14 12.54
CA TYR A 74 5.84 -7.42 12.34
C TYR A 74 5.69 -6.25 11.36
N VAL A 75 4.95 -6.46 10.26
CA VAL A 75 4.67 -5.38 9.29
C VAL A 75 3.76 -4.30 9.87
N GLU A 76 2.76 -4.69 10.66
CA GLU A 76 1.88 -3.75 11.35
C GLU A 76 2.65 -2.87 12.33
N ASP A 77 3.52 -3.45 13.16
CA ASP A 77 4.40 -2.72 14.07
C ASP A 77 5.27 -1.69 13.29
N MET A 78 5.84 -2.08 12.15
CA MET A 78 6.61 -1.17 11.30
C MET A 78 5.77 -0.04 10.67
N LEU A 79 4.50 -0.30 10.36
CA LEU A 79 3.57 0.71 9.82
C LEU A 79 3.00 1.62 10.91
N GLU A 80 2.95 1.17 12.17
CA GLU A 80 2.65 2.01 13.32
C GLU A 80 3.79 3.00 13.60
N GLU A 81 5.04 2.57 13.44
CA GLU A 81 6.22 3.44 13.56
C GLU A 81 6.35 4.45 12.40
N ASP A 82 6.22 3.98 11.15
CA ASP A 82 6.23 4.84 9.95
C ASP A 82 5.21 4.34 8.93
N ILE A 83 4.00 4.93 8.97
CA ILE A 83 2.93 4.64 8.01
C ILE A 83 3.33 4.94 6.56
N ARG A 84 4.37 5.76 6.32
CA ARG A 84 4.89 6.08 4.97
C ARG A 84 6.03 5.15 4.56
N ASN A 85 6.30 4.08 5.30
CA ASN A 85 7.29 3.09 4.93
C ASN A 85 6.77 2.19 3.80
N ASN A 86 7.05 2.59 2.55
CA ASN A 86 6.64 1.83 1.36
C ASN A 86 7.19 0.39 1.33
N SER A 87 8.36 0.13 1.94
CA SER A 87 8.90 -1.22 2.01
C SER A 87 8.05 -2.13 2.89
N ALA A 88 7.50 -1.61 3.99
CA ALA A 88 6.57 -2.33 4.85
C ALA A 88 5.23 -2.59 4.14
N TRP A 89 4.66 -1.60 3.42
CA TRP A 89 3.47 -1.80 2.58
C TRP A 89 3.67 -2.87 1.50
N ASN A 90 4.81 -2.82 0.80
CA ASN A 90 5.18 -3.84 -0.18
C ASN A 90 5.30 -5.22 0.47
N HIS A 91 5.92 -5.31 1.65
CA HIS A 91 6.05 -6.57 2.36
C HIS A 91 4.71 -7.09 2.86
N ARG A 92 3.78 -6.22 3.29
CA ARG A 92 2.40 -6.61 3.60
C ARG A 92 1.74 -7.27 2.39
N PHE A 93 1.87 -6.66 1.21
CA PHE A 93 1.31 -7.24 -0.02
C PHE A 93 1.94 -8.59 -0.35
N PHE A 94 3.26 -8.70 -0.18
CA PHE A 94 3.96 -9.97 -0.35
C PHE A 94 3.40 -11.06 0.56
N VAL A 95 3.31 -10.80 1.87
CA VAL A 95 2.82 -11.76 2.88
C VAL A 95 1.39 -12.20 2.59
N VAL A 96 0.50 -11.28 2.22
CA VAL A 96 -0.94 -11.54 2.09
C VAL A 96 -1.32 -12.13 0.73
N PHE A 97 -0.66 -11.70 -0.35
CA PHE A 97 -1.08 -11.99 -1.72
C PHE A 97 -0.02 -12.69 -2.58
N ALA A 98 1.28 -12.41 -2.38
CA ALA A 98 2.33 -12.90 -3.28
C ALA A 98 3.08 -14.15 -2.78
N SER A 99 2.98 -14.51 -1.50
CA SER A 99 3.69 -15.64 -0.89
C SER A 99 2.87 -16.93 -0.76
N GLY A 100 1.69 -16.99 -1.38
CA GLY A 100 0.80 -18.17 -1.37
C GLY A 100 -0.09 -18.29 -0.13
N ILE A 101 -1.16 -19.08 -0.26
CA ILE A 101 -2.27 -19.12 0.71
C ILE A 101 -1.92 -19.96 1.95
N ARG A 102 -2.07 -19.37 3.14
CA ARG A 102 -1.91 -20.06 4.43
C ARG A 102 -3.20 -20.80 4.82
N ASN A 103 -3.11 -21.76 5.74
CA ASN A 103 -4.27 -22.56 6.15
C ASN A 103 -5.43 -21.72 6.74
N GLU A 104 -5.10 -20.66 7.46
CA GLU A 104 -6.05 -19.73 8.09
C GLU A 104 -6.62 -18.71 7.09
N GLU A 105 -6.07 -18.64 5.87
CA GLU A 105 -6.39 -17.63 4.85
C GLU A 105 -7.03 -18.26 3.59
N LYS A 106 -7.68 -19.42 3.76
CA LYS A 106 -8.38 -20.11 2.66
C LYS A 106 -9.61 -19.34 2.19
N ASP A 107 -10.29 -18.64 3.10
CA ASP A 107 -11.34 -17.70 2.71
C ASP A 107 -10.70 -16.40 2.21
N ARG A 108 -10.59 -16.27 0.89
CA ARG A 108 -10.00 -15.08 0.27
C ARG A 108 -10.89 -13.85 0.36
N ALA A 109 -12.21 -14.02 0.47
CA ALA A 109 -13.11 -12.89 0.62
C ALA A 109 -12.94 -12.22 1.99
N ASP A 110 -12.76 -13.03 3.04
CA ASP A 110 -12.48 -12.52 4.38
C ASP A 110 -11.11 -11.82 4.46
N VAL A 111 -10.08 -12.36 3.81
CA VAL A 111 -8.76 -11.71 3.72
C VAL A 111 -8.86 -10.36 3.00
N VAL A 112 -9.55 -10.31 1.85
CA VAL A 112 -9.73 -9.05 1.11
C VAL A 112 -10.49 -8.02 1.97
N ARG A 113 -11.55 -8.44 2.67
CA ARG A 113 -12.30 -7.55 3.58
C ARG A 113 -11.40 -7.00 4.68
N ARG A 114 -10.61 -7.85 5.34
CA ARG A 114 -9.61 -7.45 6.36
C ARG A 114 -8.64 -6.41 5.81
N GLU A 115 -8.08 -6.64 4.62
CA GLU A 115 -7.11 -5.72 4.02
C GLU A 115 -7.74 -4.40 3.56
N LEU A 116 -8.98 -4.42 3.05
CA LEU A 116 -9.73 -3.21 2.71
C LEU A 116 -10.02 -2.37 3.97
N THR A 117 -10.47 -2.99 5.06
CA THR A 117 -10.65 -2.29 6.35
C THR A 117 -9.33 -1.67 6.81
N PHE A 118 -8.25 -2.46 6.84
CA PHE A 118 -6.93 -1.98 7.26
C PHE A 118 -6.45 -0.78 6.45
N VAL A 119 -6.47 -0.86 5.11
CA VAL A 119 -5.94 0.23 4.28
C VAL A 119 -6.83 1.48 4.35
N LYS A 120 -8.16 1.32 4.45
CA LYS A 120 -9.08 2.45 4.62
C LYS A 120 -8.81 3.20 5.92
N GLU A 121 -8.58 2.49 7.02
CA GLU A 121 -8.20 3.11 8.31
C GLU A 121 -6.88 3.88 8.19
N LYS A 122 -5.88 3.30 7.53
CA LYS A 122 -4.58 3.96 7.33
C LYS A 122 -4.66 5.17 6.39
N ILE A 123 -5.52 5.15 5.37
CA ILE A 123 -5.82 6.30 4.51
C ILE A 123 -6.53 7.39 5.31
N ALA A 124 -7.53 7.06 6.12
CA ALA A 124 -8.21 8.02 6.98
C ALA A 124 -7.26 8.72 7.96
N LEU A 125 -6.27 7.99 8.49
CA LEU A 125 -5.22 8.53 9.36
C LEU A 125 -4.23 9.43 8.61
N ALA A 126 -3.78 9.02 7.43
CA ALA A 126 -2.80 9.77 6.63
C ALA A 126 -3.23 9.88 5.16
N PRO A 127 -4.18 10.78 4.82
CA PRO A 127 -4.76 10.85 3.48
C PRO A 127 -3.75 11.08 2.37
N ASN A 128 -2.71 11.88 2.60
CA ASN A 128 -1.67 12.15 1.59
C ASN A 128 -0.52 11.13 1.59
N ASN A 129 -0.74 9.93 2.13
CA ASN A 129 0.22 8.83 2.05
C ASN A 129 0.02 8.01 0.77
N ALA A 130 0.86 8.26 -0.25
CA ALA A 130 0.79 7.55 -1.52
C ALA A 130 0.93 6.01 -1.38
N SER A 131 1.70 5.52 -0.40
CA SER A 131 1.87 4.06 -0.21
C SER A 131 0.57 3.36 0.17
N ALA A 132 -0.29 4.01 0.97
CA ALA A 132 -1.58 3.43 1.35
C ALA A 132 -2.56 3.39 0.16
N TRP A 133 -2.60 4.45 -0.66
CA TRP A 133 -3.41 4.46 -1.89
C TRP A 133 -2.92 3.42 -2.91
N ASN A 134 -1.62 3.30 -3.11
CA ASN A 134 -1.05 2.28 -4.00
C ASN A 134 -1.35 0.86 -3.50
N TYR A 135 -1.30 0.63 -2.18
CA TYR A 135 -1.70 -0.64 -1.60
C TYR A 135 -3.19 -0.92 -1.83
N LEU A 136 -4.06 0.08 -1.65
CA LEU A 136 -5.49 -0.05 -1.93
C LEU A 136 -5.75 -0.44 -3.38
N HIS A 137 -5.12 0.23 -4.35
CA HIS A 137 -5.19 -0.15 -5.77
C HIS A 137 -4.77 -1.61 -5.97
N GLY A 138 -3.62 -2.01 -5.41
CA GLY A 138 -3.13 -3.37 -5.52
C GLY A 138 -4.08 -4.43 -4.94
N VAL A 139 -4.74 -4.14 -3.81
CA VAL A 139 -5.76 -5.04 -3.22
C VAL A 139 -6.97 -5.16 -4.16
N LEU A 140 -7.47 -4.05 -4.69
CA LEU A 140 -8.64 -4.05 -5.58
C LEU A 140 -8.35 -4.79 -6.88
N GLU A 141 -7.21 -4.52 -7.52
CA GLU A 141 -6.79 -5.20 -8.74
C GLU A 141 -6.59 -6.70 -8.51
N HIS A 142 -5.88 -7.08 -7.44
CA HIS A 142 -5.60 -8.49 -7.14
C HIS A 142 -6.88 -9.29 -6.81
N SER A 143 -7.88 -8.63 -6.22
CA SER A 143 -9.16 -9.24 -5.87
C SER A 143 -10.24 -9.08 -6.95
N GLU A 144 -9.90 -8.45 -8.08
CA GLU A 144 -10.85 -8.08 -9.14
C GLU A 144 -12.06 -7.29 -8.61
N THR A 145 -11.87 -6.53 -7.52
CA THR A 145 -12.93 -5.71 -6.91
C THR A 145 -13.07 -4.40 -7.70
N PRO A 146 -14.26 -4.07 -8.22
CA PRO A 146 -14.46 -2.82 -8.95
C PRO A 146 -14.21 -1.60 -8.07
N PHE A 147 -13.48 -0.62 -8.61
CA PHE A 147 -13.12 0.61 -7.88
C PHE A 147 -14.36 1.41 -7.43
N ALA A 148 -15.43 1.35 -8.22
CA ALA A 148 -16.72 1.97 -7.93
C ALA A 148 -17.31 1.53 -6.56
N MET A 149 -16.96 0.34 -6.07
CA MET A 149 -17.38 -0.13 -4.73
C MET A 149 -16.89 0.79 -3.60
N LEU A 150 -15.82 1.56 -3.83
CA LEU A 150 -15.23 2.46 -2.85
C LEU A 150 -15.53 3.94 -3.11
N GLU A 151 -16.42 4.28 -4.04
CA GLU A 151 -16.77 5.67 -4.33
C GLU A 151 -17.19 6.43 -3.07
N GLN A 152 -18.09 5.85 -2.26
CA GLN A 152 -18.56 6.45 -1.01
C GLN A 152 -17.44 6.70 0.00
N PHE A 153 -16.45 5.80 0.06
CA PHE A 153 -15.27 5.96 0.90
C PHE A 153 -14.37 7.09 0.42
N VAL A 154 -14.16 7.23 -0.90
CA VAL A 154 -13.18 8.15 -1.48
C VAL A 154 -13.70 9.58 -1.57
N LEU A 155 -15.01 9.78 -1.80
CA LEU A 155 -15.61 11.12 -1.97
C LEU A 155 -15.22 12.16 -0.91
N PRO A 156 -15.17 11.86 0.40
CA PRO A 156 -14.80 12.85 1.43
C PRO A 156 -13.36 13.35 1.33
N PHE A 157 -12.49 12.63 0.61
CA PHE A 157 -11.08 12.97 0.44
C PHE A 157 -10.84 13.86 -0.81
N THR A 158 -11.81 14.03 -1.70
CA THR A 158 -11.66 14.78 -2.97
C THR A 158 -12.04 16.26 -2.87
N SER A 159 -12.61 16.68 -1.74
CA SER A 159 -13.06 18.04 -1.51
C SER A 159 -12.36 18.63 -0.29
N SER A 160 -12.01 19.92 -0.34
CA SER A 160 -11.64 20.64 0.88
C SER A 160 -12.79 20.55 1.88
N SER A 161 -12.48 20.12 3.11
CA SER A 161 -13.46 19.94 4.18
C SER A 161 -14.41 21.14 4.23
N PRO A 162 -15.74 20.95 4.32
CA PRO A 162 -16.64 22.08 4.51
C PRO A 162 -16.20 22.79 5.78
N THR A 163 -15.78 24.05 5.65
CA THR A 163 -15.65 24.98 6.77
C THR A 163 -16.85 24.79 7.68
N ILE A 164 -16.62 24.37 8.93
CA ILE A 164 -17.64 24.18 9.95
C ILE A 164 -18.46 25.48 10.04
N ARG A 165 -19.62 25.48 9.40
CA ARG A 165 -20.73 26.40 9.67
C ARG A 165 -21.94 25.52 9.91
N GLY A 166 -22.19 25.22 11.18
CA GLY A 166 -23.38 24.47 11.58
C GLY A 166 -23.12 23.67 12.83
N GLU A 167 -23.58 24.23 13.95
CA GLU A 167 -23.77 23.57 15.23
C GLU A 167 -24.54 22.25 15.06
N GLY A 168 -24.03 21.17 15.65
CA GLY A 168 -24.71 19.90 15.72
C GLY A 168 -23.86 18.87 16.44
N LYS A 169 -24.14 18.64 17.73
CA LYS A 169 -23.66 17.46 18.44
C LYS A 169 -24.26 16.23 17.75
N GLU A 170 -23.54 15.59 16.84
CA GLU A 170 -23.85 14.22 16.43
C GLU A 170 -22.97 13.28 17.26
N GLU A 171 -23.64 12.50 18.12
CA GLU A 171 -23.05 11.33 18.76
C GLU A 171 -22.42 10.45 17.67
N SER A 172 -21.11 10.24 17.80
CA SER A 172 -20.24 9.66 16.80
C SER A 172 -20.56 8.19 16.53
N VAL A 173 -21.43 7.92 15.56
CA VAL A 173 -21.43 6.61 14.91
C VAL A 173 -20.17 6.56 14.06
N VAL A 174 -19.16 5.82 14.52
CA VAL A 174 -17.94 5.56 13.73
C VAL A 174 -18.36 4.62 12.60
N ASP A 175 -18.44 5.14 11.37
CA ASP A 175 -18.57 4.32 10.18
C ASP A 175 -17.25 3.54 10.00
N LEU A 176 -17.24 2.30 10.49
CA LEU A 176 -16.09 1.40 10.39
C LEU A 176 -15.83 0.93 8.94
N GLU A 177 -16.83 0.99 8.07
CA GLU A 177 -16.71 0.58 6.67
C GLU A 177 -16.13 1.69 5.80
N ASN A 178 -16.44 2.95 6.11
CA ASN A 178 -15.97 4.14 5.39
C ASN A 178 -15.43 5.21 6.35
N PRO A 179 -14.25 4.98 6.98
CA PRO A 179 -13.68 5.93 7.91
C PRO A 179 -13.39 7.28 7.23
N ARG A 180 -13.75 8.36 7.91
CA ARG A 180 -13.62 9.73 7.39
C ARG A 180 -12.18 10.24 7.56
N PRO A 181 -11.73 11.21 6.73
CA PRO A 181 -10.42 11.84 6.90
C PRO A 181 -10.25 12.40 8.31
N SER A 182 -9.08 12.19 8.91
CA SER A 182 -8.77 12.70 10.25
C SER A 182 -8.86 14.23 10.32
N PRO A 183 -9.26 14.82 11.46
CA PRO A 183 -9.28 16.27 11.63
C PRO A 183 -7.93 16.91 11.31
N GLY A 184 -7.94 17.98 10.51
CA GLY A 184 -6.71 18.66 10.08
C GLY A 184 -5.96 17.97 8.93
N ALA A 185 -6.55 16.94 8.32
CA ALA A 185 -6.05 16.41 7.05
C ALA A 185 -5.96 17.49 5.97
N ASP A 186 -4.84 17.51 5.25
CA ASP A 186 -4.64 18.38 4.09
C ASP A 186 -5.46 17.84 2.91
N LEU A 187 -6.52 18.55 2.56
CA LEU A 187 -7.51 18.16 1.56
C LEU A 187 -7.75 19.28 0.54
N PRO A 188 -7.99 18.95 -0.74
CA PRO A 188 -8.27 17.61 -1.25
C PRO A 188 -7.00 16.79 -1.48
N CYS A 189 -7.11 15.47 -1.34
CA CYS A 189 -6.02 14.55 -1.61
C CYS A 189 -5.92 14.27 -3.13
N PRO A 190 -4.78 14.53 -3.79
CA PRO A 190 -4.63 14.26 -5.22
C PRO A 190 -4.86 12.79 -5.59
N ALA A 191 -4.43 11.84 -4.75
CA ALA A 191 -4.64 10.42 -4.98
C ALA A 191 -6.13 10.04 -4.92
N ALA A 192 -6.92 10.68 -4.06
CA ALA A 192 -8.37 10.47 -4.02
C ALA A 192 -9.07 11.03 -5.27
N ILE A 193 -8.61 12.19 -5.77
CA ILE A 193 -9.14 12.77 -7.02
C ILE A 193 -8.81 11.86 -8.21
N GLU A 194 -7.58 11.34 -8.27
CA GLU A 194 -7.14 10.35 -9.26
C GLU A 194 -8.03 9.09 -9.20
N PHE A 195 -8.22 8.51 -8.01
CA PHE A 195 -9.08 7.34 -7.81
C PHE A 195 -10.52 7.58 -8.27
N LEU A 196 -11.10 8.74 -7.95
CA LEU A 196 -12.46 9.08 -8.39
C LEU A 196 -12.55 9.30 -9.91
N ALA A 197 -11.50 9.85 -10.51
CA ALA A 197 -11.43 9.99 -11.97
C ALA A 197 -11.38 8.62 -12.66
N ASP A 198 -10.63 7.66 -12.10
CA ASP A 198 -10.56 6.28 -12.62
C ASP A 198 -11.92 5.57 -12.52
N ILE A 199 -12.71 5.81 -11.46
CA ILE A 199 -14.10 5.31 -11.35
C ILE A 199 -14.96 5.83 -12.51
N HIS A 200 -14.94 7.15 -12.74
CA HIS A 200 -15.75 7.78 -13.80
C HIS A 200 -15.28 7.39 -15.21
N GLU A 201 -13.98 7.21 -15.41
CA GLU A 201 -13.42 6.68 -16.66
C GLU A 201 -13.93 5.25 -16.92
N ALA A 202 -13.83 4.36 -15.94
CA ALA A 202 -14.27 2.97 -16.06
C ALA A 202 -15.78 2.85 -16.31
N ALA A 203 -16.59 3.76 -15.76
CA ALA A 203 -18.03 3.80 -16.00
C ALA A 203 -18.40 4.17 -17.44
N GLY A 204 -17.57 4.96 -18.13
CA GLY A 204 -17.79 5.35 -19.52
C GLY A 204 -19.01 6.26 -19.75
N GLY A 205 -19.35 6.48 -21.02
CA GLY A 205 -20.56 7.22 -21.41
C GLY A 205 -20.65 8.63 -20.82
N ASP A 206 -21.75 8.90 -20.11
CA ASP A 206 -22.06 10.21 -19.51
C ASP A 206 -21.17 10.57 -18.31
N GLU A 207 -20.35 9.63 -17.81
CA GLU A 207 -19.42 9.85 -16.69
C GLU A 207 -18.06 10.39 -17.16
N ILE A 208 -17.70 10.22 -18.44
CA ILE A 208 -16.41 10.69 -19.00
C ILE A 208 -16.17 12.20 -18.78
N PRO A 209 -17.15 13.10 -18.96
CA PRO A 209 -16.95 14.52 -18.66
C PRO A 209 -16.54 14.79 -17.21
N LYS A 210 -16.99 13.96 -16.24
CA LYS A 210 -16.60 14.08 -14.83
C LYS A 210 -15.14 13.68 -14.63
N ALA A 211 -14.70 12.55 -15.21
CA ALA A 211 -13.30 12.13 -15.20
C ALA A 211 -12.38 13.22 -15.76
N VAL A 212 -12.74 13.79 -16.93
CA VAL A 212 -12.00 14.89 -17.57
C VAL A 212 -11.93 16.12 -16.67
N SER A 213 -13.02 16.46 -15.98
CA SER A 213 -13.04 17.59 -15.04
C SER A 213 -12.09 17.36 -13.85
N LEU A 214 -12.01 16.15 -13.32
CA LEU A 214 -11.13 15.78 -12.22
C LEU A 214 -9.65 15.83 -12.66
N TRP A 215 -9.29 15.25 -13.81
CA TRP A 215 -7.93 15.36 -14.35
C TRP A 215 -7.51 16.80 -14.64
N LYS A 216 -8.41 17.66 -15.14
CA LYS A 216 -8.14 19.09 -15.28
C LYS A 216 -7.83 19.74 -13.94
N SER A 217 -8.59 19.41 -12.89
CA SER A 217 -8.33 19.94 -11.54
C SER A 217 -6.96 19.52 -10.99
N LEU A 218 -6.53 18.29 -11.26
CA LEU A 218 -5.20 17.80 -10.94
C LEU A 218 -4.12 18.56 -11.72
N ALA A 219 -4.29 18.69 -13.03
CA ALA A 219 -3.36 19.38 -13.92
C ALA A 219 -3.11 20.84 -13.54
N ASP A 220 -4.18 21.55 -13.16
CA ASP A 220 -4.15 22.99 -12.97
C ASP A 220 -3.93 23.43 -11.52
N ARG A 221 -4.26 22.59 -10.53
CA ARG A 221 -4.26 23.00 -9.11
C ARG A 221 -3.61 21.99 -8.17
N TYR A 222 -4.07 20.75 -8.17
CA TYR A 222 -3.80 19.84 -7.06
C TYR A 222 -2.58 18.94 -7.27
N ASP A 223 -2.12 18.78 -8.52
CA ASP A 223 -0.97 17.97 -8.87
C ASP A 223 -0.29 18.46 -10.15
N THR A 224 0.15 19.72 -10.08
CA THR A 224 0.76 20.43 -11.21
C THR A 224 2.10 19.83 -11.64
N THR A 225 2.75 19.03 -10.78
CA THR A 225 3.99 18.31 -11.12
C THR A 225 3.73 17.24 -12.18
N ARG A 226 2.59 16.54 -12.12
CA ARG A 226 2.14 15.56 -13.13
C ARG A 226 1.24 16.18 -14.21
N LYS A 227 1.21 17.51 -14.39
CA LYS A 227 0.35 18.20 -15.37
C LYS A 227 0.32 17.54 -16.76
N ARG A 228 1.49 17.22 -17.33
CA ARG A 228 1.59 16.59 -18.66
C ARG A 228 0.96 15.20 -18.72
N TYR A 229 1.01 14.45 -17.61
CA TYR A 229 0.36 13.16 -17.50
C TYR A 229 -1.18 13.30 -17.49
N TRP A 230 -1.71 14.29 -16.78
CA TRP A 230 -3.15 14.58 -16.77
C TRP A 230 -3.66 15.08 -18.13
N GLU A 231 -2.90 15.94 -18.80
CA GLU A 231 -3.19 16.37 -20.18
C GLU A 231 -3.17 15.18 -21.16
N TYR A 232 -2.24 14.24 -20.96
CA TYR A 232 -2.21 12.99 -21.71
C TYR A 232 -3.47 12.15 -21.46
N ARG A 233 -3.86 11.89 -20.20
CA ARG A 233 -5.09 11.13 -19.86
C ARG A 233 -6.34 11.75 -20.50
N ILE A 234 -6.47 13.08 -20.47
CA ILE A 234 -7.58 13.81 -21.11
C ILE A 234 -7.56 13.63 -22.65
N SER A 235 -6.39 13.62 -23.27
CA SER A 235 -6.28 13.40 -24.72
C SER A 235 -6.58 11.95 -25.11
N ASP A 236 -6.07 10.99 -24.34
CA ASP A 236 -6.15 9.56 -24.63
C ASP A 236 -7.61 9.07 -24.61
N ILE A 237 -8.42 9.54 -23.65
CA ILE A 237 -9.83 9.14 -23.56
C ILE A 237 -10.69 9.64 -24.74
N HIS A 238 -10.30 10.74 -25.38
CA HIS A 238 -10.99 11.27 -26.56
C HIS A 238 -10.51 10.62 -27.86
N TYR A 239 -9.30 10.05 -27.86
CA TYR A 239 -8.67 9.42 -29.01
C TYR A 239 -8.04 8.09 -28.60
N PRO A 240 -8.84 7.08 -28.20
CA PRO A 240 -8.29 5.79 -27.80
C PRO A 240 -7.51 5.24 -28.99
N VAL A 241 -6.18 5.16 -28.83
CA VAL A 241 -5.32 4.52 -29.82
C VAL A 241 -5.80 3.07 -29.89
N ARG A 242 -6.34 2.67 -31.04
CA ARG A 242 -6.78 1.30 -31.26
C ARG A 242 -5.60 0.38 -30.94
N ALA A 243 -5.76 -0.46 -29.93
CA ALA A 243 -4.88 -1.59 -29.73
C ALA A 243 -5.12 -2.54 -30.90
N ASP A 244 -4.16 -2.60 -31.82
CA ASP A 244 -4.09 -3.57 -32.91
C ASP A 244 -3.75 -4.98 -32.39
#